data_AF-J9EJ62-F1
#
_entry.id   AF-J9EJ62-F1
#
_cell.length_a   1.000
_cell.length_b   1.000
_cell.length_c   1.000
_cell.angle_alpha   90.00
_cell.angle_beta   90.00
_cell.angle_gamma   90.00
#
_symmetry.space_group_name_H-M   'P 1'
#
loop_
_entity.id
_entity.type
_entity.pdbx_description
1 polymer ?
#
loop_
_entity_poly.entity_id
_entity_poly.type
_entity_poly.pdbx_seq_one_letter_code
_entity_poly.pdbx_strand_id
1 'polypeptide(L)' 'MSFDVDNLIDRLLSVGLSGGVALTKCVPEQEIISLLGTARQIFLSQPPLIEIEPPVKVCGDLHGQYADLLRLYNRCGFST' A
#
# COMPACT_ATOMS: atom_id res chain seq x y z
N MET A 1 18.10 -11.45 3.49
CA MET A 1 17.69 -10.15 4.08
C MET A 1 16.18 -10.08 3.96
N SER A 2 15.48 -9.98 5.08
CA SER A 2 14.03 -9.83 5.08
C SER A 2 13.66 -8.44 4.58
N PHE A 3 12.73 -8.37 3.64
CA PHE A 3 12.13 -7.11 3.20
C PHE A 3 11.27 -6.57 4.35
N ASP A 4 11.60 -5.38 4.84
CA ASP A 4 10.92 -4.74 5.96
C ASP A 4 9.69 -3.96 5.45
N VAL A 5 8.55 -4.64 5.48
CA VAL A 5 7.28 -4.09 4.99
C VAL A 5 6.79 -2.95 5.87
N ASP A 6 6.98 -3.07 7.20
CA ASP A 6 6.48 -2.10 8.17
C ASP A 6 7.21 -0.76 8.01
N ASN A 7 8.53 -0.80 7.86
CA ASN A 7 9.32 0.40 7.58
C ASN A 7 8.89 1.08 6.26
N LEU A 8 8.59 0.30 5.23
CA LEU A 8 8.11 0.84 3.95
C LEU A 8 6.73 1.50 4.10
N ILE A 9 5.81 0.89 4.85
CA ILE A 9 4.49 1.45 5.13
C ILE A 9 4.64 2.79 5.87
N ASP A 10 5.45 2.85 6.92
CA ASP A 10 5.68 4.09 7.68
C ASP A 10 6.19 5.24 6.79
N ARG A 11 7.14 4.93 5.90
CA ARG A 11 7.68 5.90 4.93
C ARG A 11 6.61 6.38 3.96
N LEU A 12 5.76 5.48 3.45
CA LEU A 12 4.64 5.81 2.57
C LEU A 12 3.61 6.70 3.27
N LEU A 13 3.24 6.38 4.50
CA LEU A 13 2.28 7.16 5.29
C LEU A 13 2.81 8.55 5.67
N SER A 14 4.14 8.74 5.72
CA SER A 14 4.77 10.03 5.98
C SER A 14 4.75 11.00 4.79
N VAL A 15 4.40 10.54 3.59
CA VAL A 15 4.40 11.36 2.37
C VAL A 15 3.37 12.49 2.49
N GLY A 16 3.80 13.72 2.21
CA GLY A 16 2.94 14.91 2.24
C GLY A 16 2.72 15.52 3.63
N LEU A 17 3.30 14.94 4.69
CA LEU A 17 3.42 15.59 5.99
C LEU A 17 4.54 16.65 5.98
N SER A 18 4.46 17.61 6.90
CA SER A 18 5.51 18.63 7.07
C SER A 18 6.86 17.97 7.38
N GLY A 19 7.84 18.12 6.48
CA GLY A 19 9.16 17.47 6.59
C GLY A 19 9.23 16.05 6.01
N GLY A 20 8.12 15.52 5.48
CA GLY A 20 8.09 14.25 4.76
C GLY A 20 8.74 14.33 3.37
N VAL A 21 9.10 13.17 2.83
CA VAL A 21 9.75 13.05 1.52
C VAL A 21 8.68 12.89 0.42
N ALA A 22 8.96 13.40 -0.79
CA ALA A 22 8.10 13.17 -1.94
C ALA A 22 7.99 11.67 -2.26
N LEU A 23 6.82 11.22 -2.73
CA LEU A 23 6.56 9.81 -3.05
C LEU A 23 7.64 9.18 -3.94
N THR A 24 8.11 9.93 -4.95
CA THR A 24 9.14 9.50 -5.91
C THR A 24 10.53 9.30 -5.31
N LYS A 25 10.76 9.78 -4.09
CA LYS A 25 12.01 9.64 -3.34
C LYS A 25 11.84 8.77 -2.10
N CYS A 26 10.61 8.38 -1.76
CA CYS A 26 10.32 7.57 -0.58
C CYS A 26 10.65 6.10 -0.74
N VAL A 27 10.68 5.54 -1.96
CA VAL A 27 10.87 4.10 -2.18
C VAL A 27 11.90 3.87 -3.30
N PRO A 28 13.05 3.22 -3.02
CA PRO A 28 14.02 2.88 -4.05
C PRO A 28 13.53 1.74 -4.93
N GLU A 29 13.99 1.71 -6.17
CA GLU A 29 13.58 0.72 -7.19
C GLU A 29 13.72 -0.74 -6.73
N GLN A 30 14.80 -1.06 -6.02
CA GLN A 30 15.04 -2.42 -5.51
C GLN A 30 13.98 -2.88 -4.49
N GLU A 31 13.49 -1.96 -3.65
CA GLU A 31 12.39 -2.25 -2.72
C GLU A 31 11.08 -2.46 -3.48
N ILE A 32 10.83 -1.68 -4.55
CA ILE A 32 9.65 -1.85 -5.41
C ILE A 32 9.67 -3.24 -6.07
N ILE A 33 10.80 -3.65 -6.64
CA ILE A 33 10.93 -4.97 -7.29
C ILE A 33 10.69 -6.09 -6.27
N SER A 34 11.23 -5.95 -5.06
CA SER A 34 11.06 -6.94 -3.98
C SER A 34 9.60 -7.05 -3.51
N LEU A 35 8.93 -5.90 -3.36
CA LEU A 35 7.50 -5.83 -3.03
C LEU A 35 6.66 -6.51 -4.11
N LEU A 36 6.90 -6.20 -5.38
CA LEU A 36 6.17 -6.79 -6.51
C LEU A 36 6.38 -8.30 -6.60
N GLY A 37 7.60 -8.79 -6.35
CA GLY A 37 7.89 -10.22 -6.30
C GLY A 37 7.07 -10.93 -5.23
N THR A 38 6.99 -10.34 -4.03
CA THR A 38 6.22 -10.89 -2.91
C THR A 38 4.72 -10.84 -3.16
N ALA A 39 4.19 -9.68 -3.59
CA ALA A 39 2.78 -9.50 -3.91
C ALA A 39 2.31 -10.46 -5.02
N ARG A 40 3.14 -10.66 -6.06
CA ARG A 40 2.84 -11.62 -7.14
C ARG A 40 2.66 -13.04 -6.61
N GLN A 41 3.51 -13.50 -5.70
CA GLN A 41 3.37 -14.85 -5.13
C GLN A 41 2.09 -14.99 -4.32
N ILE A 42 1.70 -13.95 -3.57
CA ILE A 42 0.43 -13.94 -2.80
C ILE A 42 -0.77 -13.96 -3.76
N PHE A 43 -0.77 -13.16 -4.82
CA PHE A 43 -1.87 -13.19 -5.79
C PHE A 43 -1.98 -14.53 -6.53
N LEU A 44 -0.85 -15.20 -6.80
CA LEU A 44 -0.86 -16.53 -7.43
C LEU A 44 -1.31 -17.65 -6.48
N SER A 45 -1.18 -17.47 -5.16
CA SER A 45 -1.65 -18.45 -4.19
C SER A 45 -3.14 -18.31 -3.85
N GLN A 46 -3.74 -17.16 -4.18
CA GLN A 46 -5.16 -16.89 -3.99
C GLN A 46 -5.99 -17.28 -5.23
N PRO A 47 -7.27 -17.67 -5.06
CA PRO A 47 -8.16 -17.96 -6.18
C PRO A 47 -8.49 -16.68 -6.98
N PRO A 48 -8.74 -16.77 -8.29
CA PRO A 48 -9.10 -15.61 -9.12
C PRO A 48 -10.46 -15.00 -8.74
N LEU A 49 -11.34 -15.80 -8.12
CA LEU A 49 -12.57 -15.34 -7.48
C LEU A 49 -12.37 -15.41 -5.96
N ILE A 50 -12.25 -14.24 -5.32
CA ILE A 50 -12.11 -14.13 -3.88
C ILE A 50 -13.49 -14.08 -3.24
N GLU A 51 -13.71 -14.90 -2.23
CA GLU A 51 -14.85 -14.81 -1.33
C GLU A 51 -14.45 -13.96 -0.11
N ILE A 52 -15.22 -12.92 0.19
CA ILE A 52 -14.93 -11.98 1.27
C ILE A 52 -16.09 -12.00 2.27
N GLU A 53 -15.78 -12.18 3.54
CA GLU A 53 -16.74 -12.06 4.63
C GLU A 53 -16.87 -10.60 5.10
N PRO A 54 -18.08 -10.13 5.43
CA PRO A 54 -18.25 -8.80 6.01
C PRO A 54 -17.68 -8.72 7.43
N PRO A 55 -17.24 -7.52 7.89
CA PRO A 55 -17.34 -6.22 7.23
C PRO A 55 -16.16 -5.93 6.27
N VAL A 56 -16.47 -5.38 5.08
CA VAL A 56 -15.47 -4.97 4.08
C VAL A 56 -15.74 -3.55 3.58
N LYS A 57 -14.68 -2.79 3.30
CA LYS A 57 -14.76 -1.49 2.63
C LYS A 57 -14.27 -1.64 1.20
N VAL A 58 -15.14 -1.37 0.24
CA VAL A 58 -14.82 -1.41 -1.19
C VAL A 58 -14.54 0.00 -1.68
N CYS A 59 -13.44 0.18 -2.39
CA CYS A 59 -13.02 1.46 -2.96
C CYS A 59 -12.85 1.29 -4.47
N GLY A 60 -13.30 2.28 -5.24
CA GLY A 60 -13.14 2.29 -6.69
C GLY A 60 -11.78 2.81 -7.14
N ASP A 61 -11.72 3.31 -8.37
CA ASP A 61 -10.47 3.72 -9.01
C ASP A 61 -9.78 4.89 -8.31
N LEU A 62 -8.45 4.79 -8.18
CA LEU A 62 -7.61 5.81 -7.56
C LEU A 62 -6.81 6.65 -8.57
N HIS A 63 -6.52 6.11 -9.76
CA HIS A 63 -5.76 6.80 -10.82
C HIS A 63 -4.48 7.54 -10.38
N GLY A 64 -3.75 7.01 -9.39
CA GLY A 64 -2.50 7.63 -8.91
C GLY A 64 -2.71 8.84 -8.00
N GLN A 65 -3.94 9.14 -7.59
CA GLN A 65 -4.26 10.22 -6.64
C GLN A 65 -3.89 9.81 -5.21
N TYR A 66 -2.59 9.74 -4.92
CA TYR A 66 -2.07 9.23 -3.65
C TYR A 66 -2.56 10.01 -2.43
N ALA A 67 -2.72 11.32 -2.54
CA ALA A 67 -3.27 12.14 -1.46
C ALA A 67 -4.73 11.75 -1.11
N ASP A 68 -5.53 11.38 -2.11
CA ASP A 68 -6.91 10.94 -1.90
C ASP A 68 -6.97 9.53 -1.30
N LEU A 69 -6.02 8.65 -1.66
CA LEU A 69 -5.84 7.36 -0.99
C LEU A 69 -5.55 7.53 0.51
N LEU A 70 -4.64 8.43 0.89
CA LEU A 70 -4.35 8.71 2.31
C LEU A 70 -5.58 9.27 3.04
N ARG A 71 -6.35 10.15 2.38
CA ARG A 71 -7.62 10.67 2.93
C ARG A 71 -8.65 9.55 3.12
N LEU A 72 -8.72 8.61 2.18
CA LEU A 72 -9.60 7.45 2.28
C LEU A 72 -9.25 6.62 3.51
N TYR A 73 -7.98 6.26 3.70
CA TYR A 73 -7.57 5.52 4.90
C TYR A 73 -7.82 6.29 6.21
N ASN A 74 -7.55 7.59 6.24
CA ASN A 74 -7.86 8.43 7.41
C ASN A 74 -9.36 8.44 7.75
N ARG A 75 -10.24 8.38 6.74
CA ARG A 75 -11.70 8.36 6.94
C ARG A 75 -12.24 6.97 7.27
N CYS A 76 -11.66 5.94 6.68
CA CYS A 76 -12.14 4.57 6.72
C CYS A 76 -11.41 3.70 7.76
N GLY A 77 -10.32 4.18 8.34
CA GLY A 77 -9.42 3.42 9.21
C GLY A 77 -8.31 2.73 8.41
N PHE A 78 -7.15 2.61 9.04
CA PHE A 78 -6.00 1.86 8.52
C PHE A 78 -6.18 0.37 8.83
N SER A 79 -5.66 -0.48 7.94
CA SER A 79 -5.56 -1.91 8.20
C SER A 79 -4.57 -2.12 9.35
N THR A 80 -5.07 -2.58 10.50
CA THR A 80 -4.28 -3.05 11.64
C THR A 80 -3.72 -4.44 11.40
#